data_AF-A0A1G9R2T5-F1
#
_entry.id   AF-A0A1G9R2T5-F1
#
_cell.length_a   1.000
_cell.length_b   1.000
_cell.length_c   1.000
_cell.angle_alpha   90.00
_cell.angle_beta   90.00
_cell.angle_gamma   90.00
#
_symmetry.space_group_name_H-M   'P 1'
#
loop_
_entity.id
_entity.type
_entity.pdbx_description
1 polymer ?
#
loop_
_entity_poly.entity_id
_entity_poly.type
_entity_poly.pdbx_seq_one_letter_code
_entity_poly.pdbx_strand_id
1 'polypeptide(L)'
;MRLLLDEMYPRRLAEQLRAEGHDVVAVVELPDLVGREDAEVARWAREHGRVVVTENVVDYAPLDVDEHAGLLLVNARRWPRTPSGLPRLLTAPCSWLEARAGGDDSSERGTGLVQWLQEPPRR
;
A
#
# COMPACT_ATOMS: atom_id res chain seq x y z
N MET A 1 6.08 1.51 9.18
CA MET A 1 6.10 1.45 7.70
C MET A 1 5.25 2.58 7.14
N ARG A 2 5.53 3.03 5.91
CA ARG A 2 4.77 4.10 5.24
C ARG A 2 4.17 3.55 3.95
N LEU A 3 2.92 3.89 3.64
CA LEU A 3 2.23 3.39 2.46
C LEU A 3 1.97 4.49 1.43
N LEU A 4 1.94 4.09 0.17
CA LEU A 4 1.36 4.84 -0.95
C LEU A 4 0.25 4.00 -1.56
N LEU A 5 -0.99 4.49 -1.51
CA LEU A 5 -2.11 3.84 -2.20
C LEU A 5 -2.10 4.24 -3.67
N ASP A 6 -2.17 3.26 -4.54
CA ASP A 6 -2.31 3.42 -5.99
C ASP A 6 -3.54 4.28 -6.36
N GLU A 7 -3.53 4.86 -7.57
CA GLU A 7 -4.53 5.83 -8.07
C GLU A 7 -5.96 5.29 -8.04
N MET A 8 -6.11 3.98 -8.17
CA MET A 8 -7.40 3.30 -8.06
C MET A 8 -8.05 3.41 -6.69
N TYR A 9 -7.30 3.65 -5.62
CA TYR A 9 -7.86 3.74 -4.29
C TYR A 9 -8.42 5.13 -4.01
N PRO A 10 -9.62 5.22 -3.42
CA PRO A 10 -10.22 6.51 -3.13
C PRO A 10 -9.47 7.20 -1.99
N ARG A 11 -9.32 8.52 -2.08
CA ARG A 11 -8.71 9.39 -1.04
C ARG A 11 -9.20 9.07 0.38
N ARG A 12 -10.51 8.81 0.55
CA ARG A 12 -11.11 8.47 1.85
C ARG A 12 -10.46 7.27 2.55
N LEU A 13 -9.90 6.32 1.79
CA LEU A 13 -9.22 5.16 2.38
C LEU A 13 -7.92 5.59 3.07
N ALA A 14 -7.13 6.47 2.43
CA ALA A 14 -5.92 7.02 3.04
C ALA A 14 -6.26 7.90 4.26
N GLU A 15 -7.33 8.70 4.18
CA GLU A 15 -7.80 9.50 5.32
C GLU A 15 -8.18 8.64 6.53
N GLN A 16 -8.91 7.53 6.31
CA GLN A 16 -9.27 6.60 7.38
C GLN A 16 -8.05 5.88 7.94
N LEU A 17 -7.11 5.41 7.11
CA LEU A 17 -5.88 4.78 7.60
C LEU A 17 -5.03 5.76 8.43
N ARG A 18 -4.98 7.03 8.04
CA ARG A 18 -4.33 8.09 8.82
C ARG A 18 -5.04 8.37 10.14
N ALA A 19 -6.37 8.31 10.17
CA ALA A 19 -7.15 8.45 11.40
C ALA A 19 -6.86 7.33 12.41
N GLU A 20 -6.51 6.13 11.93
CA GLU A 20 -6.00 5.00 12.74
C GLU A 20 -4.51 5.16 13.16
N GLY A 21 -3.88 6.29 12.83
CA GLY A 21 -2.50 6.60 13.24
C GLY A 21 -1.40 6.11 12.30
N HIS A 22 -1.75 5.70 11.07
CA HIS A 22 -0.78 5.22 10.08
C HIS A 22 -0.29 6.30 9.12
N ASP A 23 0.96 6.20 8.63
CA ASP A 23 1.49 7.07 7.57
C ASP A 23 1.12 6.53 6.19
N VAL A 24 0.02 7.05 5.63
CA VAL A 24 -0.53 6.64 4.33
C VAL A 24 -0.85 7.87 3.48
N VAL A 25 -0.46 7.85 2.22
CA VAL A 25 -0.84 8.84 1.19
C VAL A 25 -1.45 8.10 0.01
N ALA A 26 -2.45 8.66 -0.67
CA ALA A 26 -2.93 8.12 -1.94
C ALA A 26 -2.38 8.93 -3.13
N VAL A 27 -2.14 8.27 -4.27
CA VAL A 27 -1.69 8.93 -5.53
C VAL A 27 -2.65 10.05 -5.93
N VAL A 28 -3.96 9.86 -5.73
CA VAL A 28 -5.00 10.89 -6.00
C VAL A 28 -4.85 12.18 -5.16
N GLU A 29 -4.02 12.17 -4.12
CA GLU A 29 -3.70 13.35 -3.30
C GLU A 29 -2.42 14.08 -3.77
N LEU A 30 -1.70 13.51 -4.74
CA LEU A 30 -0.39 13.97 -5.21
C LEU A 30 -0.50 14.43 -6.68
N PRO A 31 -0.68 15.74 -6.95
CA PRO A 31 -0.88 16.25 -8.30
C PRO A 31 0.20 15.83 -9.30
N ASP A 32 1.44 15.65 -8.84
CA ASP A 32 2.58 15.27 -9.68
C ASP A 32 2.57 13.79 -10.11
N LEU A 33 1.77 12.96 -9.43
CA LEU A 33 1.64 11.51 -9.68
C LEU A 33 0.32 11.11 -10.33
N VAL A 34 -0.73 11.93 -10.25
CA VAL A 34 -2.03 11.61 -10.87
C VAL A 34 -1.85 11.47 -12.39
N GLY A 35 -2.29 10.34 -12.93
CA GLY A 35 -2.19 10.01 -14.35
C GLY A 35 -0.78 9.64 -14.84
N ARG A 36 0.17 9.42 -13.92
CA ARG A 36 1.51 8.90 -14.25
C ARG A 36 1.48 7.38 -14.43
N GLU A 37 2.51 6.85 -15.09
CA GLU A 37 2.66 5.41 -15.24
C GLU A 37 3.01 4.73 -13.91
N ASP A 38 2.60 3.48 -13.73
CA ASP A 38 2.82 2.69 -12.50
C ASP A 38 4.31 2.62 -12.10
N ALA A 39 5.21 2.58 -13.09
CA ALA A 39 6.66 2.62 -12.87
C ALA A 39 7.14 3.97 -12.30
N GLU A 40 6.54 5.09 -12.71
CA GLU A 40 6.84 6.41 -12.13
C GLU A 40 6.33 6.50 -10.69
N VAL A 41 5.13 5.96 -10.43
CA VAL A 41 4.57 5.86 -9.06
C VAL A 41 5.47 5.00 -8.17
N ALA A 42 5.94 3.85 -8.66
CA ALA A 42 6.84 2.96 -7.94
C ALA A 42 8.18 3.64 -7.60
N ARG A 43 8.75 4.36 -8.56
CA ARG A 43 10.00 5.13 -8.37
C ARG A 43 9.82 6.24 -7.34
N TRP A 44 8.74 7.02 -7.43
CA TRP A 44 8.45 8.04 -6.43
C TRP A 44 8.27 7.42 -5.05
N ALA A 45 7.56 6.29 -4.95
CA ALA A 45 7.38 5.57 -3.70
C ALA A 45 8.72 5.10 -3.13
N ARG A 46 9.63 4.61 -3.98
CA ARG A 46 11.00 4.24 -3.60
C ARG A 46 11.77 5.42 -3.02
N GLU A 47 11.81 6.54 -3.73
CA GLU A 47 12.51 7.77 -3.30
C GLU A 47 11.98 8.28 -1.95
N HIS A 48 10.69 8.12 -1.69
CA HIS A 48 10.05 8.52 -0.43
C HIS A 48 10.01 7.39 0.62
N GLY A 49 10.58 6.22 0.32
CA GLY A 49 10.58 5.02 1.16
C GLY A 49 9.18 4.61 1.62
N ARG A 50 8.25 4.49 0.68
CA ARG A 50 6.85 4.08 0.85
C ARG A 50 6.60 2.78 0.09
N VAL A 51 5.86 1.86 0.72
CA VAL A 51 5.39 0.63 0.08
C VAL A 51 4.15 0.95 -0.75
N VAL A 52 4.14 0.59 -2.03
CA VAL A 52 2.97 0.77 -2.90
C VAL A 52 1.92 -0.28 -2.56
N VAL A 53 0.67 0.14 -2.39
CA VAL A 53 -0.48 -0.74 -2.23
C VAL A 53 -1.30 -0.71 -3.52
N THR A 54 -1.39 -1.83 -4.20
CA THR A 54 -2.03 -1.92 -5.53
C THR A 54 -2.78 -3.24 -5.72
N GLU A 55 -3.87 -3.19 -6.50
CA GLU A 55 -4.52 -4.38 -7.06
C GLU A 55 -4.11 -4.67 -8.51
N ASN A 56 -3.36 -3.76 -9.16
CA ASN A 56 -2.83 -3.88 -10.53
C ASN A 56 -1.52 -4.67 -10.57
N VAL A 57 -1.57 -5.92 -10.11
CA VAL A 57 -0.36 -6.75 -9.97
C VAL A 57 0.39 -6.92 -11.29
N VAL A 58 -0.31 -6.94 -12.42
CA VAL A 58 0.28 -7.13 -13.75
C VAL A 58 1.19 -5.97 -14.13
N ASP A 59 0.87 -4.75 -13.75
CA ASP A 59 1.63 -3.55 -14.14
C ASP A 59 2.86 -3.34 -13.26
N TYR A 60 2.82 -3.84 -12.02
CA TYR A 60 3.94 -3.78 -11.08
C TYR A 60 4.85 -5.03 -11.10
N ALA A 61 4.36 -6.18 -11.58
CA ALA A 61 5.12 -7.43 -11.64
C ALA A 61 6.44 -7.38 -12.44
N PRO A 62 6.57 -6.58 -13.53
CA PRO A 62 7.82 -6.48 -14.26
C PRO A 62 8.92 -5.67 -13.57
N LEU A 63 8.60 -4.93 -12.50
CA LEU A 63 9.55 -4.05 -11.82
C LEU A 63 10.56 -4.87 -11.02
N ASP A 64 11.83 -4.49 -11.13
CA ASP A 64 12.90 -5.09 -10.33
C ASP A 64 12.78 -4.68 -8.84
N VAL A 65 13.38 -5.50 -7.97
CA VAL A 65 13.48 -5.26 -6.51
C VAL A 65 14.05 -3.87 -6.18
N ASP A 66 14.89 -3.35 -7.07
CA ASP A 66 15.55 -2.04 -6.98
C ASP A 66 14.75 -0.88 -7.58
N GLU A 67 13.56 -1.14 -8.11
CA GLU A 67 12.70 -0.09 -8.68
C GLU A 67 11.61 0.36 -7.69
N HIS A 68 11.40 -0.37 -6.59
CA HIS A 68 10.38 -0.06 -5.60
C HIS A 68 10.88 -0.24 -4.16
N ALA A 69 10.31 0.52 -3.21
CA ALA A 69 10.56 0.30 -1.77
C ALA A 69 9.76 -0.89 -1.21
N GLY A 70 8.81 -1.40 -1.99
CA GLY A 70 8.01 -2.58 -1.68
C GLY A 70 6.63 -2.51 -2.33
N LEU A 71 6.01 -3.67 -2.53
CA LEU A 71 4.68 -3.85 -3.08
C LEU A 71 3.81 -4.65 -2.09
N LEU A 72 2.68 -4.09 -1.71
CA LEU A 72 1.61 -4.74 -0.98
C LEU A 72 0.46 -5.01 -1.96
N LEU A 73 0.38 -6.24 -2.44
CA LEU A 73 -0.55 -6.67 -3.48
C LEU A 73 -1.91 -7.00 -2.87
N VAL A 74 -2.97 -6.40 -3.41
CA VAL A 74 -4.34 -6.54 -2.93
C VAL A 74 -5.14 -7.39 -3.91
N ASN A 75 -5.79 -8.44 -3.42
CA ASN A 75 -6.73 -9.20 -4.23
C ASN A 75 -8.08 -8.46 -4.29
N ALA A 76 -8.39 -7.81 -5.42
CA ALA A 76 -9.61 -7.02 -5.61
C ALA A 76 -10.91 -7.82 -5.36
N ARG A 77 -10.91 -9.15 -5.56
CA ARG A 77 -12.08 -10.00 -5.26
C ARG A 77 -12.27 -10.20 -3.76
N ARG A 78 -11.17 -10.31 -3.01
CA ARG A 78 -11.19 -10.50 -1.56
C ARG A 78 -11.42 -9.19 -0.81
N TRP A 79 -10.86 -8.10 -1.33
CA TRP A 79 -10.89 -6.76 -0.73
C TRP A 79 -11.44 -5.73 -1.74
N PRO A 80 -12.73 -5.81 -2.09
CA PRO A 80 -13.28 -4.94 -3.13
C PRO A 80 -13.33 -3.47 -2.68
N ARG A 81 -13.01 -2.55 -3.60
CA ARG A 81 -13.10 -1.08 -3.40
C ARG A 81 -14.55 -0.54 -3.39
N THR A 82 -15.54 -1.43 -3.25
CA THR A 82 -16.95 -1.05 -3.18
C THR A 82 -17.28 -0.44 -1.81
N PRO A 83 -18.36 0.36 -1.69
CA PRO A 83 -18.76 0.92 -0.40
C PRO A 83 -18.91 -0.11 0.72
N SER A 84 -19.43 -1.31 0.41
CA SER A 84 -19.58 -2.42 1.37
C SER A 84 -18.27 -3.17 1.64
N GLY A 85 -17.32 -3.16 0.71
CA GLY A 85 -16.02 -3.80 0.84
C GLY A 85 -14.96 -2.94 1.53
N LEU A 86 -15.13 -1.62 1.50
CA LEU A 86 -14.16 -0.67 2.06
C LEU A 86 -13.84 -0.85 3.54
N PRO A 87 -14.81 -1.10 4.44
CA PRO A 87 -14.48 -1.35 5.85
C PRO A 87 -13.55 -2.56 6.00
N ARG A 88 -13.78 -3.60 5.19
CA ARG A 88 -12.96 -4.80 5.18
C ARG A 88 -11.57 -4.54 4.59
N LEU A 89 -11.49 -3.76 3.51
CA LEU A 89 -10.23 -3.30 2.91
C LEU A 89 -9.45 -2.34 3.84
N LEU A 90 -10.11 -1.62 4.74
CA LEU A 90 -9.45 -0.76 5.73
C LEU A 90 -8.76 -1.59 6.82
N THR A 91 -9.45 -2.58 7.39
CA THR A 91 -8.93 -3.36 8.52
C THR A 91 -7.67 -4.17 8.19
N ALA A 92 -7.57 -4.69 6.96
CA ALA A 92 -6.45 -5.56 6.59
C ALA A 92 -5.09 -4.82 6.53
N PRO A 93 -4.94 -3.66 5.85
CA PRO A 93 -3.74 -2.84 5.90
C PRO A 93 -3.41 -2.32 7.31
N CYS A 94 -4.41 -1.96 8.12
CA CYS A 94 -4.16 -1.58 9.53
C CYS A 94 -3.49 -2.72 10.28
N SER A 95 -4.06 -3.93 10.24
CA SER A 95 -3.50 -5.10 10.91
C SER A 95 -2.09 -5.45 10.41
N TRP A 96 -1.84 -5.30 9.10
CA TRP A 96 -0.51 -5.51 8.52
C TRP A 96 0.52 -4.49 9.03
N LEU A 97 0.12 -3.22 9.16
CA LEU A 97 0.96 -2.15 9.68
C LEU A 97 1.24 -2.32 11.17
N GLU A 98 0.23 -2.66 11.97
CA GLU A 98 0.35 -2.94 13.40
C GLU A 98 1.30 -4.10 13.68
N ALA A 99 1.18 -5.21 12.94
CA ALA A 99 2.06 -6.36 13.07
C ALA A 99 3.54 -6.01 12.84
N ARG A 100 3.81 -4.98 12.03
CA ARG A 100 5.17 -4.48 11.74
C ARG A 100 5.61 -3.33 12.63
N ALA A 101 4.69 -2.69 13.34
CA ALA A 101 5.02 -1.67 14.34
C ALA A 101 5.42 -2.29 15.68
N GLY A 102 4.89 -3.49 16.00
CA GLY A 102 5.21 -4.23 17.22
C GLY A 102 6.46 -5.11 17.17
N GLY A 103 7.05 -5.30 15.97
CA GLY A 103 8.34 -5.96 15.81
C GLY A 103 9.47 -4.92 15.94
N ASP A 104 10.24 -5.00 17.01
CA ASP A 104 11.50 -4.25 17.14
C ASP A 104 12.49 -4.80 16.10
N ASP A 105 12.54 -4.18 14.91
CA ASP A 105 13.58 -4.50 13.95
C ASP A 105 14.06 -3.24 13.19
N SER A 106 15.28 -2.86 13.54
CA SER A 106 16.03 -1.77 12.92
C SER A 106 16.82 -2.23 11.69
N SER A 107 16.59 -3.43 11.14
CA SER A 107 17.50 -4.01 10.13
C SER A 107 16.87 -4.48 8.82
N GLU A 108 15.54 -4.64 8.73
CA GLU A 108 14.86 -5.05 7.49
C GLU A 108 13.92 -3.94 6.96
N ARG A 109 14.48 -2.76 6.68
CA ARG A 109 13.90 -1.87 5.66
C ARG A 109 14.16 -2.48 4.28
N GLY A 110 13.62 -3.69 4.07
CA GLY A 110 13.85 -4.53 2.90
C GLY A 110 13.42 -3.79 1.65
N THR A 111 14.41 -3.36 0.88
CA THR A 111 14.18 -2.89 -0.48
C THR A 111 13.55 -4.04 -1.26
N GLY A 112 12.51 -3.72 -2.04
CA GLY A 112 11.76 -4.68 -2.82
C GLY A 112 11.00 -5.79 -2.08
N LEU A 113 10.50 -5.51 -0.87
CA LEU A 113 9.49 -6.36 -0.23
C LEU A 113 8.27 -6.56 -1.15
N VAL A 114 7.91 -7.78 -1.52
CA VAL A 114 6.65 -8.08 -2.26
C VAL A 114 5.80 -9.02 -1.42
N GLN A 115 4.60 -8.57 -1.02
CA GLN A 115 3.71 -9.36 -0.18
C GLN A 115 2.24 -9.20 -0.62
N TRP A 116 1.48 -10.30 -0.58
CA TRP A 116 0.03 -10.25 -0.69
C TRP A 116 -0.64 -9.88 0.63
N LEU A 117 -1.60 -8.96 0.58
CA LEU A 117 -2.40 -8.56 1.72
C LEU A 117 -3.20 -9.76 2.26
N GLN A 118 -2.88 -10.14 3.49
CA GLN A 118 -3.51 -11.25 4.20
C GLN A 118 -4.73 -10.78 5.01
N GLU A 119 -5.56 -11.74 5.41
CA GLU A 119 -6.68 -11.46 6.31
C GLU A 119 -6.14 -11.13 7.71
N PRO A 120 -6.70 -10.11 8.39
CA PRO A 120 -6.38 -9.87 9.78
C PRO A 120 -6.68 -11.14 10.61
N PRO A 121 -5.86 -11.46 11.62
CA PRO A 121 -6.15 -12.57 12.51
C PRO A 121 -7.54 -12.37 13.14
N ARG A 122 -8.35 -13.43 13.16
CA ARG A 122 -9.64 -13.41 13.85
C ARG A 122 -9.36 -13.27 15.34
N ARG A 123 -9.66 -12.10 15.92
CA ARG A 123 -9.66 -11.89 17.37
C ARG A 123 -10.84 -12.60 18.01
#